data_AF-A0A7C6U425-F1
#
_entry.id   AF-A0A7C6U425-F1
#
_cell.length_a   1.000
_cell.length_b   1.000
_cell.length_c   1.000
_cell.angle_alpha   90.00
_cell.angle_beta   90.00
_cell.angle_gamma   90.00
#
_symmetry.space_group_name_H-M   'P 1'
#
loop_
_entity.id
_entity.type
_entity.pdbx_description
1 polymer ?
#
loop_
_entity_poly.entity_id
_entity_poly.type
_entity_poly.pdbx_seq_one_letter_code
_entity_poly.pdbx_strand_id
1 'polypeptide(L)'
;MKKVFILILIFVNFFSIAVSASERETNENIDNYLSNFSFDEIFELQKKAGNNFDDWFLFSILRSEKELDINLYKGLLRHYISDNYEKYGYLNKNLMTEWHRLIMLSVSVGLNPSEITLNNFSYDLLFDGIYNTKQSESLEKQGINSFVFALMALDSFAFEEINDDLFHSRKSLIENILSYEIPGGGFAFSKDEPDIDMSALVVQALSEYYNSLIVYNVYNKLQDRNIETTVKDVIDRVLLLFSSLQKPDGDFESYGIGNAESTAQVLISLTSLGIDIDTDERFIKNDKTVLDGIIKYQNKDGTFRRNDKTNKISGYQAFMGLVAYDRFVNKKRSIYDLKPEIDSKLKEEINSLIFAIKDADNLSISGLEQLLLRYKLIPGSERNYVYNFSHLYNNLTMNNIEVVIEEAYNDNLVIVNEEISVTKEDINNIVKLVKNPKIENFYEMVYYQEKIRFSNIDGNTKIRLDEKINIIKEEKNKVLVLNELIEDYLREEDEIQKEAIIDLYKDLLKDSKKHIILYEEVNPSNFFNERNLIIGFLLIALISVFSIFTLRIIKRKRNK
;
A
#
# COMPACT_ATOMS: atom_id res chain seq x y z
N MET A 1 44.06 -49.61 -3.99
CA MET A 1 43.63 -49.02 -5.27
C MET A 1 42.37 -49.72 -5.75
N LYS A 2 41.24 -49.00 -5.70
CA LYS A 2 40.30 -48.73 -6.81
C LYS A 2 39.47 -49.93 -7.27
N LYS A 3 38.14 -49.85 -7.40
CA LYS A 3 37.09 -48.90 -7.02
C LYS A 3 35.81 -49.68 -7.38
N VAL A 4 35.02 -50.11 -6.40
CA VAL A 4 33.69 -50.68 -6.65
C VAL A 4 32.75 -49.47 -6.74
N PHE A 5 32.33 -49.13 -7.95
CA PHE A 5 31.39 -48.03 -8.18
C PHE A 5 29.97 -48.55 -7.95
N ILE A 6 29.38 -48.06 -6.86
CA ILE A 6 27.96 -48.11 -6.55
C ILE A 6 27.23 -47.26 -7.59
N LEU A 7 26.30 -47.87 -8.34
CA LEU A 7 25.26 -47.15 -9.06
C LEU A 7 24.25 -46.63 -8.03
N ILE A 8 24.48 -45.42 -7.52
CA ILE A 8 23.40 -44.60 -6.96
C ILE A 8 22.73 -43.96 -8.17
N LEU A 9 21.52 -44.42 -8.49
CA LEU A 9 20.59 -43.66 -9.32
C LEU A 9 20.33 -42.34 -8.58
N ILE A 10 20.94 -41.27 -9.09
CA ILE A 10 20.54 -39.91 -8.74
C ILE A 10 19.22 -39.68 -9.47
N PHE A 11 18.10 -39.93 -8.78
CA PHE A 11 16.84 -39.27 -9.10
C PHE A 11 17.03 -37.78 -8.74
N VAL A 12 17.62 -37.01 -9.65
CA VAL A 12 17.46 -35.56 -9.61
C VAL A 12 16.00 -35.34 -9.99
N ASN A 13 15.17 -35.02 -9.00
CA ASN A 13 13.86 -34.42 -9.22
C ASN A 13 14.07 -33.10 -9.97
N PHE A 14 14.15 -33.16 -11.30
CA PHE A 14 13.83 -32.03 -12.16
C PHE A 14 12.31 -31.88 -12.15
N PHE A 15 11.77 -31.33 -11.06
CA PHE A 15 10.50 -30.61 -11.15
C PHE A 15 10.82 -29.29 -11.86
N SER A 16 10.85 -29.33 -13.19
CA SER A 16 10.64 -28.12 -13.98
C SER A 16 9.23 -27.64 -13.61
N ILE A 17 9.14 -26.57 -12.83
CA ILE A 17 7.87 -25.90 -12.55
C ILE A 17 7.37 -25.40 -13.90
N ALA A 18 6.40 -26.10 -14.48
CA ALA A 18 5.65 -25.55 -15.59
C ALA A 18 4.85 -24.37 -15.03
N VAL A 19 5.37 -23.16 -15.25
CA VAL A 19 4.65 -21.90 -14.99
C VAL A 19 3.30 -21.99 -15.69
N SER A 20 2.21 -21.74 -14.96
CA SER A 20 0.87 -21.84 -15.55
C SER A 20 0.71 -20.82 -16.69
N ALA A 21 -0.28 -21.02 -17.56
CA ALA A 21 -0.55 -20.02 -18.61
C ALA A 21 -0.96 -18.67 -18.00
N SER A 22 -1.76 -18.70 -16.94
CA SER A 22 -2.21 -17.53 -16.20
C SER A 22 -1.10 -16.82 -15.43
N GLU A 23 -0.15 -17.56 -14.84
CA GLU A 23 1.03 -17.00 -14.19
C GLU A 23 1.95 -16.30 -15.20
N ARG A 24 2.11 -16.87 -16.41
CA ARG A 24 2.85 -16.19 -17.50
C ARG A 24 2.15 -14.92 -17.97
N GLU A 25 0.85 -14.99 -18.24
CA GLU A 25 0.05 -13.84 -18.66
C GLU A 25 0.08 -12.73 -17.61
N THR A 26 -0.01 -13.07 -16.33
CA THR A 26 0.05 -12.09 -15.23
C THR A 26 1.41 -11.40 -15.17
N ASN A 27 2.50 -12.15 -15.26
CA ASN A 27 3.84 -11.59 -15.29
C ASN A 27 4.07 -10.68 -16.51
N GLU A 28 3.61 -11.10 -17.69
CA GLU A 28 3.66 -10.26 -18.90
C GLU A 28 2.85 -8.97 -18.73
N ASN A 29 1.69 -9.02 -18.09
CA ASN A 29 0.87 -7.85 -17.82
C ASN A 29 1.49 -6.88 -16.79
N ILE A 30 2.11 -7.42 -15.74
CA ILE A 30 2.90 -6.66 -14.76
C ILE A 30 4.06 -5.96 -15.45
N ASP A 31 4.85 -6.69 -16.23
CA ASP A 31 6.01 -6.15 -16.93
C ASP A 31 5.61 -5.11 -17.99
N ASN A 32 4.54 -5.36 -18.73
CA ASN A 32 4.01 -4.42 -19.72
C ASN A 32 3.54 -3.12 -19.04
N TYR A 33 2.79 -3.21 -17.94
CA TYR A 33 2.37 -2.03 -17.17
C TYR A 33 3.57 -1.24 -16.65
N LEU A 34 4.54 -1.91 -16.02
CA LEU A 34 5.74 -1.27 -15.46
C LEU A 34 6.68 -0.70 -16.52
N SER A 35 6.65 -1.19 -17.76
CA SER A 35 7.45 -0.62 -18.86
C SER A 35 7.10 0.85 -19.18
N ASN A 36 5.96 1.34 -18.71
CA ASN A 36 5.54 2.74 -18.80
C ASN A 36 6.20 3.64 -17.73
N PHE A 37 6.95 3.07 -16.79
CA PHE A 37 7.61 3.80 -15.72
C PHE A 37 9.11 3.60 -15.82
N SER A 38 9.82 4.65 -16.24
CA SER A 38 11.26 4.73 -16.09
C SER A 38 11.66 4.77 -14.61
N PHE A 39 12.92 4.44 -14.33
CA PHE A 39 13.49 4.61 -12.98
C PHE A 39 13.31 6.06 -12.47
N ASP A 40 13.47 7.04 -13.36
CA ASP A 40 13.30 8.46 -13.02
C ASP A 40 11.84 8.80 -12.66
N GLU A 41 10.85 8.19 -13.32
CA GLU A 41 9.43 8.37 -12.98
C GLU A 41 9.09 7.75 -11.63
N ILE A 42 9.62 6.56 -11.32
CA ILE A 42 9.48 5.94 -9.99
C ILE A 42 10.14 6.84 -8.94
N PHE A 43 11.31 7.38 -9.23
CA PHE A 43 12.00 8.33 -8.37
C PHE A 43 11.17 9.60 -8.12
N GLU A 44 10.53 10.18 -9.15
CA GLU A 44 9.60 11.32 -8.98
C GLU A 44 8.36 10.99 -8.15
N LEU A 45 7.90 9.74 -8.15
CA LEU A 45 6.81 9.27 -7.29
C LEU A 45 7.28 9.17 -5.83
N GLN A 46 8.47 8.62 -5.58
CA GLN A 46 9.05 8.53 -4.23
C GLN A 46 9.19 9.91 -3.57
N LYS A 47 9.52 10.95 -4.36
CA LYS A 47 9.59 12.36 -3.91
C LYS A 47 8.28 12.91 -3.35
N LYS A 48 7.16 12.24 -3.61
CA LYS A 48 5.81 12.61 -3.16
C LYS A 48 5.33 11.72 -2.02
N ALA A 49 6.24 11.08 -1.28
CA ALA A 49 5.94 10.32 -0.07
C ALA A 49 4.90 11.05 0.80
N GLY A 50 3.86 10.32 1.20
CA GLY A 50 2.67 10.87 1.85
C GLY A 50 1.51 11.11 0.90
N ASN A 51 1.70 11.08 -0.43
CA ASN A 51 0.59 11.19 -1.38
C ASN A 51 -0.19 9.88 -1.46
N ASN A 52 -1.46 9.90 -1.03
CA ASN A 52 -2.31 8.71 -0.94
C ASN A 52 -2.24 7.77 -2.17
N PHE A 53 -2.36 8.29 -3.40
CA PHE A 53 -2.40 7.44 -4.59
C PHE A 53 -1.03 6.90 -4.99
N ASP A 54 0.00 7.76 -4.96
CA ASP A 54 1.36 7.37 -5.36
C ASP A 54 1.95 6.36 -4.35
N ASP A 55 1.63 6.52 -3.07
CA ASP A 55 2.07 5.67 -1.98
C ASP A 55 1.52 4.24 -2.09
N TRP A 56 0.25 4.04 -2.47
CA TRP A 56 -0.31 2.72 -2.75
C TRP A 56 0.29 2.06 -3.99
N PHE A 57 0.67 2.85 -4.99
CA PHE A 57 1.37 2.34 -6.16
C PHE A 57 2.79 1.88 -5.81
N LEU A 58 3.54 2.70 -5.05
CA LEU A 58 4.87 2.34 -4.55
C LEU A 58 4.81 1.12 -3.63
N PHE A 59 3.78 0.99 -2.79
CA PHE A 59 3.51 -0.22 -2.02
C PHE A 59 3.39 -1.45 -2.93
N SER A 60 2.62 -1.35 -4.02
CA SER A 60 2.47 -2.45 -4.99
C SER A 60 3.79 -2.81 -5.67
N ILE A 61 4.64 -1.81 -5.97
CA ILE A 61 6.00 -2.06 -6.52
C ILE A 61 6.83 -2.86 -5.51
N LEU A 62 6.86 -2.45 -4.24
CA LEU A 62 7.58 -3.16 -3.16
C LEU A 62 7.11 -4.62 -3.03
N ARG A 63 5.82 -4.88 -3.24
CA ARG A 63 5.23 -6.23 -3.17
C ARG A 63 5.46 -7.07 -4.42
N SER A 64 5.82 -6.45 -5.55
CA SER A 64 6.15 -7.09 -6.82
C SER A 64 7.62 -7.50 -6.97
N GLU A 65 8.46 -7.29 -5.94
CA GLU A 65 9.91 -7.53 -5.96
C GLU A 65 10.69 -6.74 -7.04
N LYS A 66 10.08 -5.68 -7.58
CA LYS A 66 10.72 -4.75 -8.52
C LYS A 66 11.47 -3.66 -7.76
N GLU A 67 12.53 -3.16 -8.38
CA GLU A 67 13.47 -2.24 -7.73
C GLU A 67 12.91 -0.82 -7.59
N LEU A 68 13.08 -0.24 -6.40
CA LEU A 68 12.99 1.20 -6.14
C LEU A 68 14.08 1.58 -5.13
N ASP A 69 14.43 2.87 -5.03
CA ASP A 69 15.42 3.32 -4.04
C ASP A 69 14.83 3.30 -2.61
N ILE A 70 14.89 2.14 -1.95
CA ILE A 70 14.28 1.92 -0.63
C ILE A 70 14.83 2.92 0.41
N ASN A 71 16.12 3.25 0.36
CA ASN A 71 16.73 4.17 1.32
C ASN A 71 16.20 5.59 1.17
N LEU A 72 16.09 6.06 -0.07
CA LEU A 72 15.47 7.35 -0.34
C LEU A 72 14.02 7.37 0.17
N TYR A 73 13.21 6.38 -0.19
CA TYR A 73 11.79 6.39 0.16
C TYR A 73 11.58 6.26 1.67
N LYS A 74 12.37 5.40 2.33
CA LYS A 74 12.44 5.30 3.80
C LYS A 74 12.70 6.66 4.45
N GLY A 75 13.68 7.40 3.93
CA GLY A 75 14.03 8.74 4.42
C GLY A 75 12.90 9.73 4.20
N LEU A 76 12.32 9.74 3.00
CA LEU A 76 11.22 10.65 2.66
C LEU A 76 9.96 10.38 3.48
N LEU A 77 9.63 9.12 3.79
CA LEU A 77 8.54 8.79 4.72
C LEU A 77 8.81 9.35 6.12
N ARG A 78 10.04 9.21 6.65
CA ARG A 78 10.40 9.81 7.96
C ARG A 78 10.24 11.33 7.96
N HIS A 79 10.73 12.01 6.91
CA HIS A 79 10.57 13.46 6.77
C HIS A 79 9.08 13.84 6.67
N TYR A 80 8.29 13.17 5.83
CA TYR A 80 6.86 13.44 5.73
C TYR A 80 6.13 13.29 7.07
N ILE A 81 6.41 12.21 7.82
CA ILE A 81 5.82 11.98 9.15
C ILE A 81 6.26 13.08 10.11
N SER A 82 7.57 13.33 10.25
CA SER A 82 8.10 14.37 11.15
C SER A 82 7.50 15.73 10.86
N ASP A 83 7.39 16.11 9.59
CA ASP A 83 6.90 17.42 9.16
C ASP A 83 5.45 17.64 9.55
N ASN A 84 4.60 16.62 9.40
CA ASN A 84 3.21 16.71 9.79
C ASN A 84 3.04 16.80 11.30
N TYR A 85 3.79 16.00 12.07
CA TYR A 85 3.76 16.06 13.53
C TYR A 85 4.33 17.36 14.07
N GLU A 86 5.45 17.87 13.55
CA GLU A 86 6.02 19.15 13.96
C GLU A 86 5.09 20.33 13.64
N LYS A 87 4.42 20.29 12.48
CA LYS A 87 3.56 21.39 12.03
C LYS A 87 2.16 21.35 12.64
N TYR A 88 1.58 20.17 12.81
CA TYR A 88 0.17 20.02 13.17
C TYR A 88 -0.06 19.16 14.42
N GLY A 89 0.91 18.34 14.82
CA GLY A 89 0.77 17.35 15.90
C GLY A 89 0.08 16.04 15.48
N TYR A 90 -0.22 15.87 14.19
CA TYR A 90 -0.89 14.69 13.63
C TYR A 90 -0.61 14.57 12.13
N LEU A 91 -0.85 13.37 11.55
CA LEU A 91 -0.74 13.16 10.10
C LEU A 91 -1.91 13.79 9.33
N ASN A 92 -3.14 13.59 9.81
CA ASN A 92 -4.32 14.21 9.23
C ASN A 92 -5.42 14.39 10.26
N LYS A 93 -6.09 15.54 10.28
CA LYS A 93 -7.11 15.84 11.29
C LYS A 93 -8.33 14.91 11.25
N ASN A 94 -8.69 14.39 10.07
CA ASN A 94 -9.97 13.71 9.84
C ASN A 94 -9.84 12.34 9.16
N LEU A 95 -8.65 11.95 8.70
CA LEU A 95 -8.45 10.74 7.91
C LEU A 95 -7.54 9.76 8.65
N MET A 96 -8.13 8.84 9.42
CA MET A 96 -7.39 7.80 10.15
C MET A 96 -6.64 6.85 9.22
N THR A 97 -7.18 6.63 8.02
CA THR A 97 -6.54 5.85 6.97
C THR A 97 -5.13 6.34 6.59
N GLU A 98 -4.79 7.61 6.87
CA GLU A 98 -3.42 8.11 6.67
C GLU A 98 -2.41 7.42 7.60
N TRP A 99 -2.75 7.18 8.87
CA TRP A 99 -1.92 6.41 9.78
C TRP A 99 -1.79 4.96 9.30
N HIS A 100 -2.91 4.30 8.99
CA HIS A 100 -2.92 2.90 8.58
C HIS A 100 -2.11 2.64 7.31
N ARG A 101 -2.23 3.53 6.32
CA ARG A 101 -1.46 3.49 5.08
C ARG A 101 0.03 3.65 5.36
N LEU A 102 0.42 4.62 6.20
CA LEU A 102 1.83 4.83 6.54
C LEU A 102 2.40 3.75 7.45
N ILE A 103 1.60 3.07 8.27
CA ILE A 103 2.00 1.87 9.02
C ILE A 103 2.42 0.77 8.05
N MET A 104 1.53 0.39 7.12
CA MET A 104 1.83 -0.67 6.13
C MET A 104 3.01 -0.29 5.23
N LEU A 105 3.09 0.97 4.79
CA LEU A 105 4.24 1.43 4.01
C LEU A 105 5.53 1.40 4.79
N SER A 106 5.51 1.83 6.05
CA SER A 106 6.68 1.79 6.94
C SER A 106 7.23 0.37 7.03
N VAL A 107 6.37 -0.61 7.32
CA VAL A 107 6.77 -2.02 7.38
C VAL A 107 7.36 -2.48 6.04
N SER A 108 6.73 -2.13 4.91
CA SER A 108 7.17 -2.55 3.57
C SER A 108 8.57 -2.03 3.18
N VAL A 109 9.05 -0.95 3.80
CA VAL A 109 10.40 -0.40 3.61
C VAL A 109 11.34 -0.68 4.81
N GLY A 110 10.91 -1.55 5.73
CA GLY A 110 11.69 -1.93 6.92
C GLY A 110 11.81 -0.83 7.98
N LEU A 111 10.81 0.03 8.12
CA LEU A 111 10.65 0.96 9.24
C LEU A 111 9.78 0.32 10.33
N ASN A 112 10.15 0.53 11.59
CA ASN A 112 9.27 0.22 12.71
C ASN A 112 8.23 1.34 12.90
N PRO A 113 6.92 1.12 12.64
CA PRO A 113 5.91 2.16 12.74
C PRO A 113 5.63 2.62 14.18
N SER A 114 6.02 1.87 15.22
CA SER A 114 5.93 2.35 16.61
C SER A 114 7.11 3.23 17.05
N GLU A 115 8.15 3.34 16.21
CA GLU A 115 9.36 4.08 16.57
C GLU A 115 9.99 4.75 15.33
N ILE A 116 9.22 5.63 14.69
CA ILE A 116 9.73 6.44 13.58
C ILE A 116 10.54 7.61 14.14
N THR A 117 11.86 7.58 13.97
CA THR A 117 12.76 8.62 14.50
C THR A 117 13.34 9.56 13.44
N LEU A 118 13.37 10.86 13.74
CA LEU A 118 14.07 11.89 12.97
C LEU A 118 14.43 13.06 13.89
N ASN A 119 15.64 13.64 13.77
CA ASN A 119 16.06 14.83 14.53
C ASN A 119 15.85 14.75 16.07
N ASN A 120 16.07 13.58 16.68
CA ASN A 120 15.83 13.26 18.10
C ASN A 120 14.35 13.18 18.55
N PHE A 121 13.41 13.29 17.63
CA PHE A 121 12.00 12.98 17.88
C PHE A 121 11.70 11.54 17.51
N SER A 122 10.68 10.96 18.16
CA SER A 122 10.15 9.63 17.88
C SER A 122 8.64 9.72 17.77
N TYR A 123 8.07 9.02 16.78
CA TYR A 123 6.64 8.98 16.49
C TYR A 123 6.13 7.54 16.49
N ASP A 124 5.04 7.29 17.20
CA ASP A 124 4.40 5.98 17.29
C ASP A 124 3.08 5.99 16.51
N LEU A 125 3.13 5.53 15.26
CA LEU A 125 1.98 5.52 14.37
C LEU A 125 0.94 4.48 14.80
N LEU A 126 1.37 3.36 15.40
CA LEU A 126 0.45 2.32 15.90
C LEU A 126 -0.36 2.87 17.07
N PHE A 127 0.30 3.54 18.01
CA PHE A 127 -0.36 4.16 19.14
C PHE A 127 -1.33 5.25 18.70
N ASP A 128 -0.91 6.19 17.86
CA ASP A 128 -1.76 7.32 17.45
C ASP A 128 -2.87 6.90 16.48
N GLY A 129 -2.58 5.94 15.59
CA GLY A 129 -3.48 5.51 14.52
C GLY A 129 -4.50 4.46 14.94
N ILE A 130 -4.19 3.63 15.94
CA ILE A 130 -5.01 2.47 16.32
C ILE A 130 -5.35 2.52 17.80
N TYR A 131 -4.37 2.54 18.69
CA TYR A 131 -4.62 2.34 20.12
C TYR A 131 -5.32 3.55 20.74
N ASN A 132 -4.76 4.75 20.62
CA ASN A 132 -5.26 5.99 21.23
C ASN A 132 -6.45 6.65 20.51
N THR A 133 -7.31 5.85 19.86
CA THR A 133 -8.40 6.38 19.02
C THR A 133 -9.78 6.31 19.68
N LYS A 134 -9.99 5.39 20.61
CA LYS A 134 -11.29 5.10 21.22
C LYS A 134 -11.85 6.29 22.01
N GLN A 135 -11.02 6.97 22.80
CA GLN A 135 -11.45 8.13 23.61
C GLN A 135 -11.89 9.32 22.75
N SER A 136 -11.30 9.47 21.57
CA SER A 136 -11.61 10.53 20.62
C SER A 136 -12.67 10.13 19.59
N GLU A 137 -13.11 8.87 19.62
CA GLU A 137 -14.00 8.23 18.63
C GLU A 137 -13.50 8.42 17.19
N SER A 138 -12.18 8.47 17.00
CA SER A 138 -11.59 8.88 15.72
C SER A 138 -11.80 7.84 14.62
N LEU A 139 -11.80 6.54 14.96
CA LEU A 139 -12.14 5.49 14.01
C LEU A 139 -13.64 5.54 13.70
N GLU A 140 -14.49 5.56 14.73
CA GLU A 140 -15.95 5.59 14.63
C GLU A 140 -16.45 6.71 13.71
N LYS A 141 -15.87 7.91 13.82
CA LYS A 141 -16.23 9.08 13.00
C LYS A 141 -16.03 8.86 11.50
N GLN A 142 -15.03 8.08 11.10
CA GLN A 142 -14.78 7.74 9.70
C GLN A 142 -15.54 6.47 9.26
N GLY A 143 -16.16 5.75 10.20
CA GLY A 143 -17.03 4.61 9.94
C GLY A 143 -16.26 3.34 9.55
N ILE A 144 -16.96 2.39 8.90
CA ILE A 144 -16.42 1.06 8.56
C ILE A 144 -15.02 1.09 7.93
N ASN A 145 -14.75 2.08 7.08
CA ASN A 145 -13.49 2.18 6.36
C ASN A 145 -12.28 2.31 7.29
N SER A 146 -12.38 3.08 8.38
CA SER A 146 -11.27 3.23 9.33
C SER A 146 -11.03 1.93 10.11
N PHE A 147 -12.09 1.22 10.51
CA PHE A 147 -11.96 -0.07 11.20
C PHE A 147 -11.31 -1.14 10.32
N VAL A 148 -11.68 -1.19 9.04
CA VAL A 148 -11.08 -2.09 8.04
C VAL A 148 -9.59 -1.81 7.90
N PHE A 149 -9.19 -0.56 7.67
CA PHE A 149 -7.78 -0.21 7.53
C PHE A 149 -7.00 -0.34 8.85
N ALA A 150 -7.62 -0.11 10.01
CA ALA A 150 -7.00 -0.32 11.31
C ALA A 150 -6.65 -1.80 11.53
N LEU A 151 -7.61 -2.69 11.23
CA LEU A 151 -7.40 -4.14 11.32
C LEU A 151 -6.30 -4.59 10.34
N MET A 152 -6.38 -4.16 9.08
CA MET A 152 -5.33 -4.46 8.09
C MET A 152 -3.95 -3.98 8.52
N ALA A 153 -3.83 -2.77 9.08
CA ALA A 153 -2.55 -2.25 9.54
C ALA A 153 -2.00 -3.05 10.73
N LEU A 154 -2.85 -3.40 11.70
CA LEU A 154 -2.49 -4.21 12.87
C LEU A 154 -2.04 -5.62 12.47
N ASP A 155 -2.74 -6.22 11.50
CA ASP A 155 -2.47 -7.59 11.04
C ASP A 155 -1.32 -7.67 10.03
N SER A 156 -1.02 -6.58 9.33
CA SER A 156 0.02 -6.53 8.29
C SER A 156 1.37 -7.06 8.73
N PHE A 157 1.70 -6.95 10.02
CA PHE A 157 2.92 -7.51 10.59
C PHE A 157 2.66 -8.30 11.89
N ALA A 158 1.43 -8.75 12.11
CA ALA A 158 0.99 -9.39 13.36
C ALA A 158 1.41 -8.60 14.61
N PHE A 159 1.15 -7.29 14.60
CA PHE A 159 1.53 -6.41 15.71
C PHE A 159 0.81 -6.81 17.00
N GLU A 160 1.52 -6.70 18.12
CA GLU A 160 0.95 -6.97 19.44
C GLU A 160 -0.14 -5.96 19.78
N GLU A 161 -1.27 -6.45 20.30
CA GLU A 161 -2.27 -5.58 20.90
C GLU A 161 -1.86 -5.16 22.31
N ILE A 162 -2.23 -3.94 22.68
CA ILE A 162 -2.15 -3.48 24.06
C ILE A 162 -3.40 -3.95 24.80
N ASN A 163 -3.23 -4.79 25.82
CA ASN A 163 -4.33 -5.30 26.64
C ASN A 163 -4.85 -4.23 27.61
N ASP A 164 -5.65 -3.31 27.09
CA ASP A 164 -6.31 -2.23 27.82
C ASP A 164 -7.68 -1.92 27.18
N ASP A 165 -8.74 -1.90 27.98
CA ASP A 165 -10.11 -1.62 27.55
C ASP A 165 -10.29 -0.21 26.95
N LEU A 166 -9.33 0.70 27.18
CA LEU A 166 -9.31 2.03 26.57
C LEU A 166 -8.89 2.02 25.10
N PHE A 167 -8.40 0.91 24.58
CA PHE A 167 -7.96 0.78 23.19
C PHE A 167 -8.85 -0.18 22.39
N HIS A 168 -8.73 -0.15 21.08
CA HIS A 168 -9.35 -1.16 20.22
C HIS A 168 -8.49 -2.41 20.18
N SER A 169 -9.08 -3.55 20.56
CA SER A 169 -8.55 -4.89 20.29
C SER A 169 -8.93 -5.37 18.89
N ARG A 170 -8.24 -6.39 18.35
CA ARG A 170 -8.64 -7.08 17.10
C ARG A 170 -10.09 -7.51 17.16
N LYS A 171 -10.47 -8.14 18.28
CA LYS A 171 -11.85 -8.57 18.54
C LYS A 171 -12.82 -7.40 18.38
N SER A 172 -12.53 -6.24 19.00
CA SER A 172 -13.41 -5.07 18.90
C SER A 172 -13.46 -4.47 17.50
N LEU A 173 -12.35 -4.47 16.76
CA LEU A 173 -12.31 -4.01 15.36
C LEU A 173 -13.16 -4.93 14.47
N ILE A 174 -13.02 -6.25 14.64
CA ILE A 174 -13.83 -7.25 13.94
C ILE A 174 -15.31 -7.08 14.31
N GLU A 175 -15.67 -6.99 15.58
CA GLU A 175 -17.05 -6.75 16.03
C GLU A 175 -17.64 -5.50 15.39
N ASN A 176 -16.87 -4.41 15.35
CA ASN A 176 -17.28 -3.20 14.66
C ASN A 176 -17.50 -3.46 13.17
N ILE A 177 -16.56 -4.07 12.45
CA ILE A 177 -16.73 -4.39 11.02
C ILE A 177 -17.98 -5.24 10.79
N LEU A 178 -18.16 -6.33 11.55
CA LEU A 178 -19.29 -7.25 11.41
C LEU A 178 -20.64 -6.56 11.68
N SER A 179 -20.67 -5.54 12.56
CA SER A 179 -21.89 -4.78 12.85
C SER A 179 -22.43 -3.97 11.66
N TYR A 180 -21.59 -3.69 10.65
CA TYR A 180 -21.97 -2.96 9.43
C TYR A 180 -22.49 -3.86 8.31
N GLU A 181 -22.55 -5.18 8.51
CA GLU A 181 -22.99 -6.09 7.44
C GLU A 181 -24.43 -5.76 7.00
N ILE A 182 -24.62 -5.62 5.70
CA ILE A 182 -25.94 -5.37 5.10
C ILE A 182 -26.71 -6.71 5.05
N PRO A 183 -28.03 -6.72 5.33
CA PRO A 183 -28.82 -7.96 5.29
C PRO A 183 -28.67 -8.71 3.96
N GLY A 184 -28.26 -9.98 4.03
CA GLY A 184 -27.99 -10.79 2.84
C GLY A 184 -26.51 -10.82 2.43
N GLY A 185 -25.65 -10.00 3.05
CA GLY A 185 -24.22 -9.96 2.83
C GLY A 185 -23.73 -8.67 2.16
N GLY A 186 -22.45 -8.37 2.36
CA GLY A 186 -21.80 -7.20 1.80
C GLY A 186 -21.84 -5.97 2.69
N PHE A 187 -21.12 -4.95 2.24
CA PHE A 187 -20.80 -3.75 3.00
C PHE A 187 -20.79 -2.54 2.08
N ALA A 188 -20.95 -1.35 2.65
CA ALA A 188 -20.85 -0.10 1.92
C ALA A 188 -20.29 1.02 2.79
N PHE A 189 -19.67 2.00 2.14
CA PHE A 189 -19.05 3.12 2.84
C PHE A 189 -20.07 4.03 3.55
N SER A 190 -21.23 4.28 2.92
CA SER A 190 -22.25 5.20 3.45
C SER A 190 -23.69 4.91 2.99
N LYS A 191 -23.90 3.79 2.29
CA LYS A 191 -25.21 3.38 1.74
C LYS A 191 -25.72 2.12 2.44
N ASP A 192 -27.01 1.85 2.29
CA ASP A 192 -27.64 0.63 2.79
C ASP A 192 -27.67 -0.51 1.73
N GLU A 193 -27.04 -0.28 0.57
CA GLU A 193 -26.87 -1.27 -0.50
C GLU A 193 -25.41 -1.70 -0.59
N PRO A 194 -25.10 -3.00 -0.75
CA PRO A 194 -23.73 -3.47 -0.85
C PRO A 194 -22.96 -2.82 -1.99
N ASP A 195 -21.80 -2.28 -1.69
CA ASP A 195 -20.82 -1.79 -2.64
C ASP A 195 -19.68 -2.82 -2.79
N ILE A 196 -19.28 -3.07 -4.03
CA ILE A 196 -18.29 -4.11 -4.33
C ILE A 196 -16.92 -3.76 -3.77
N ASP A 197 -16.51 -2.48 -3.81
CA ASP A 197 -15.18 -2.05 -3.34
C ASP A 197 -15.09 -2.19 -1.81
N MET A 198 -16.09 -1.68 -1.09
CA MET A 198 -16.10 -1.80 0.37
C MET A 198 -16.24 -3.25 0.83
N SER A 199 -17.07 -4.05 0.16
CA SER A 199 -17.20 -5.48 0.46
C SER A 199 -15.88 -6.22 0.23
N ALA A 200 -15.15 -5.89 -0.84
CA ALA A 200 -13.83 -6.46 -1.12
C ALA A 200 -12.80 -6.08 -0.06
N LEU A 201 -12.72 -4.80 0.32
CA LEU A 201 -11.83 -4.33 1.38
C LEU A 201 -12.12 -5.03 2.73
N VAL A 202 -13.40 -5.25 3.08
CA VAL A 202 -13.76 -6.00 4.29
C VAL A 202 -13.25 -7.44 4.23
N VAL A 203 -13.40 -8.13 3.08
CA VAL A 203 -12.86 -9.49 2.92
C VAL A 203 -11.33 -9.49 3.03
N GLN A 204 -10.65 -8.48 2.47
CA GLN A 204 -9.19 -8.36 2.59
C GLN A 204 -8.77 -8.26 4.07
N ALA A 205 -9.43 -7.41 4.86
CA ALA A 205 -9.15 -7.25 6.29
C ALA A 205 -9.49 -8.49 7.12
N LEU A 206 -10.58 -9.19 6.79
CA LEU A 206 -11.05 -10.33 7.57
C LEU A 206 -10.45 -11.69 7.14
N SER A 207 -9.69 -11.74 6.06
CA SER A 207 -9.16 -12.98 5.47
C SER A 207 -8.32 -13.82 6.44
N GLU A 208 -7.54 -13.20 7.33
CA GLU A 208 -6.75 -13.91 8.35
C GLU A 208 -7.61 -14.67 9.37
N TYR A 209 -8.86 -14.22 9.57
CA TYR A 209 -9.80 -14.79 10.52
C TYR A 209 -10.80 -15.75 9.86
N TYR A 210 -10.66 -16.05 8.56
CA TYR A 210 -11.59 -16.95 7.85
C TYR A 210 -11.63 -18.36 8.46
N ASN A 211 -10.52 -18.80 9.05
CA ASN A 211 -10.42 -20.08 9.75
C ASN A 211 -10.71 -20.00 11.26
N SER A 212 -11.00 -18.81 11.80
CA SER A 212 -11.35 -18.64 13.21
C SER A 212 -12.73 -19.22 13.49
N LEU A 213 -12.86 -19.88 14.65
CA LEU A 213 -14.12 -20.46 15.13
C LEU A 213 -14.84 -19.55 16.13
N ILE A 214 -14.36 -18.31 16.32
CA ILE A 214 -14.99 -17.36 17.23
C ILE A 214 -16.38 -16.99 16.70
N VAL A 215 -17.38 -17.17 17.56
CA VAL A 215 -18.73 -16.66 17.36
C VAL A 215 -18.83 -15.27 17.97
N TYR A 216 -19.16 -14.29 17.13
CA TYR A 216 -19.36 -12.90 17.53
C TYR A 216 -20.85 -12.64 17.71
N ASN A 217 -21.20 -11.88 18.75
CA ASN A 217 -22.56 -11.39 18.96
C ASN A 217 -22.54 -9.86 18.83
N VAL A 218 -22.99 -9.36 17.68
CA VAL A 218 -22.89 -7.94 17.32
C VAL A 218 -24.27 -7.33 17.14
N TYR A 219 -24.48 -6.11 17.66
CA TYR A 219 -25.68 -5.35 17.36
C TYR A 219 -25.57 -4.74 15.96
N ASN A 220 -26.40 -5.20 15.03
CA ASN A 220 -26.44 -4.69 13.67
C ASN A 220 -27.53 -3.63 13.55
N LYS A 221 -27.11 -2.39 13.28
CA LYS A 221 -28.01 -1.24 13.22
C LYS A 221 -29.00 -1.30 12.04
N LEU A 222 -28.59 -1.89 10.91
CA LEU A 222 -29.46 -2.01 9.73
C LEU A 222 -30.60 -3.02 9.95
N GLN A 223 -30.38 -4.00 10.82
CA GLN A 223 -31.37 -5.02 11.20
C GLN A 223 -32.06 -4.74 12.54
N ASP A 224 -31.61 -3.73 13.27
CA ASP A 224 -32.07 -3.38 14.63
C ASP A 224 -32.11 -4.59 15.58
N ARG A 225 -31.08 -5.44 15.55
CA ARG A 225 -30.99 -6.63 16.41
C ARG A 225 -29.55 -7.10 16.59
N ASN A 226 -29.37 -7.93 17.62
CA ASN A 226 -28.15 -8.71 17.79
C ASN A 226 -28.11 -9.87 16.79
N ILE A 227 -26.93 -10.13 16.24
CA ILE A 227 -26.65 -11.20 15.29
C ILE A 227 -25.47 -12.01 15.82
N GLU A 228 -25.68 -13.31 15.95
CA GLU A 228 -24.61 -14.28 16.17
C GLU A 228 -24.07 -14.73 14.81
N THR A 229 -22.77 -14.52 14.56
CA THR A 229 -22.12 -14.89 13.29
C THR A 229 -20.64 -15.18 13.51
N THR A 230 -20.04 -16.00 12.65
CA THR A 230 -18.58 -16.07 12.53
C THR A 230 -18.08 -15.15 11.42
N VAL A 231 -16.77 -14.88 11.39
CA VAL A 231 -16.14 -14.20 10.23
C VAL A 231 -16.33 -15.00 8.95
N LYS A 232 -16.22 -16.33 9.04
CA LYS A 232 -16.42 -17.23 7.90
C LYS A 232 -17.80 -17.07 7.29
N ASP A 233 -18.86 -17.07 8.11
CA ASP A 233 -20.24 -16.94 7.62
C ASP A 233 -20.47 -15.63 6.86
N VAL A 234 -19.85 -14.55 7.33
CA VAL A 234 -19.92 -13.22 6.70
C VAL A 234 -19.18 -13.22 5.37
N ILE A 235 -17.94 -13.73 5.34
CA ILE A 235 -17.15 -13.86 4.12
C ILE A 235 -17.86 -14.74 3.09
N ASP A 236 -18.46 -15.87 3.50
CA ASP A 236 -19.21 -16.75 2.60
C ASP A 236 -20.38 -16.02 1.94
N ARG A 237 -21.14 -15.20 2.69
CA ARG A 237 -22.21 -14.37 2.12
C ARG A 237 -21.67 -13.33 1.15
N VAL A 238 -20.53 -12.71 1.44
CA VAL A 238 -19.87 -11.76 0.52
C VAL A 238 -19.37 -12.47 -0.74
N LEU A 239 -18.84 -13.69 -0.66
CA LEU A 239 -18.42 -14.47 -1.84
C LEU A 239 -19.60 -14.85 -2.73
N LEU A 240 -20.77 -15.16 -2.14
CA LEU A 240 -22.00 -15.36 -2.90
C LEU A 240 -22.44 -14.07 -3.59
N LEU A 241 -22.35 -12.93 -2.90
CA LEU A 241 -22.60 -11.62 -3.48
C LEU A 241 -21.66 -11.37 -4.67
N PHE A 242 -20.35 -11.55 -4.52
CA PHE A 242 -19.38 -11.39 -5.61
C PHE A 242 -19.73 -12.29 -6.81
N SER A 243 -19.98 -13.58 -6.57
CA SER A 243 -20.35 -14.50 -7.66
C SER A 243 -21.62 -14.06 -8.40
N SER A 244 -22.58 -13.45 -7.70
CA SER A 244 -23.82 -12.96 -8.29
C SER A 244 -23.67 -11.64 -9.05
N LEU A 245 -22.72 -10.79 -8.64
CA LEU A 245 -22.49 -9.47 -9.24
C LEU A 245 -21.48 -9.49 -10.40
N GLN A 246 -20.68 -10.55 -10.51
CA GLN A 246 -19.72 -10.69 -11.61
C GLN A 246 -20.44 -10.71 -12.96
N LYS A 247 -19.97 -9.88 -13.89
CA LYS A 247 -20.57 -9.74 -15.23
C LYS A 247 -20.11 -10.87 -16.16
N PRO A 248 -20.80 -11.10 -17.30
CA PRO A 248 -20.44 -12.16 -18.25
C PRO A 248 -19.06 -12.04 -18.89
N ASP A 249 -18.43 -10.88 -18.82
CA ASP A 249 -17.06 -10.65 -19.30
C ASP A 249 -16.04 -10.57 -18.14
N GLY A 250 -16.45 -11.04 -16.96
CA GLY A 250 -15.59 -11.30 -15.81
C GLY A 250 -15.41 -10.14 -14.84
N ASP A 251 -15.84 -8.93 -15.19
CA ASP A 251 -15.62 -7.74 -14.36
C ASP A 251 -16.71 -7.46 -13.33
N PHE A 252 -16.49 -6.39 -12.57
CA PHE A 252 -17.42 -5.85 -11.59
C PHE A 252 -17.74 -4.38 -11.85
N GLU A 253 -18.93 -3.98 -11.43
CA GLU A 253 -19.41 -2.61 -11.51
C GLU A 253 -19.49 -1.99 -10.11
N SER A 254 -19.09 -0.73 -10.00
CA SER A 254 -19.42 0.10 -8.84
C SER A 254 -20.16 1.35 -9.32
N TYR A 255 -21.24 1.72 -8.62
CA TYR A 255 -22.18 2.77 -9.02
C TYR A 255 -22.70 2.63 -10.47
N GLY A 256 -22.87 1.39 -10.94
CA GLY A 256 -23.36 1.07 -12.27
C GLY A 256 -22.34 1.25 -13.40
N ILE A 257 -21.05 1.40 -13.08
CA ILE A 257 -19.98 1.56 -14.06
C ILE A 257 -18.95 0.43 -13.88
N GLY A 258 -18.82 -0.40 -14.90
CA GLY A 258 -17.77 -1.43 -14.99
C GLY A 258 -16.39 -0.79 -14.99
N ASN A 259 -15.47 -1.31 -14.19
CA ASN A 259 -14.14 -0.73 -14.06
C ASN A 259 -13.09 -1.73 -13.56
N ALA A 260 -11.82 -1.40 -13.79
CA ALA A 260 -10.69 -2.24 -13.40
C ALA A 260 -10.42 -2.18 -11.89
N GLU A 261 -10.70 -1.04 -11.25
CA GLU A 261 -10.48 -0.79 -9.82
C GLU A 261 -11.25 -1.79 -8.96
N SER A 262 -12.57 -1.84 -9.12
CA SER A 262 -13.47 -2.73 -8.41
C SER A 262 -13.16 -4.20 -8.67
N THR A 263 -12.88 -4.52 -9.93
CA THR A 263 -12.51 -5.89 -10.32
C THR A 263 -11.19 -6.30 -9.68
N ALA A 264 -10.22 -5.39 -9.58
CA ALA A 264 -8.96 -5.64 -8.90
C ALA A 264 -9.13 -5.82 -7.38
N GLN A 265 -10.00 -5.04 -6.73
CA GLN A 265 -10.29 -5.24 -5.30
C GLN A 265 -10.85 -6.64 -5.03
N VAL A 266 -11.78 -7.12 -5.87
CA VAL A 266 -12.30 -8.49 -5.77
C VAL A 266 -11.18 -9.52 -5.98
N LEU A 267 -10.32 -9.34 -6.97
CA LEU A 267 -9.17 -10.23 -7.19
C LEU A 267 -8.27 -10.32 -5.96
N ILE A 268 -7.98 -9.19 -5.30
CA ILE A 268 -7.18 -9.17 -4.06
C ILE A 268 -7.90 -9.93 -2.94
N SER A 269 -9.22 -9.75 -2.79
CA SER A 269 -10.02 -10.48 -1.79
C SER A 269 -9.98 -12.00 -2.01
N LEU A 270 -10.18 -12.45 -3.26
CA LEU A 270 -10.19 -13.87 -3.59
C LEU A 270 -8.83 -14.52 -3.35
N THR A 271 -7.75 -13.86 -3.79
CA THR A 271 -6.38 -14.36 -3.63
C THR A 271 -5.94 -14.38 -2.16
N SER A 272 -6.37 -13.42 -1.33
CA SER A 272 -6.16 -13.45 0.13
C SER A 272 -6.84 -14.64 0.81
N LEU A 273 -7.95 -15.15 0.26
CA LEU A 273 -8.65 -16.34 0.75
C LEU A 273 -8.14 -17.66 0.13
N GLY A 274 -7.11 -17.57 -0.74
CA GLY A 274 -6.59 -18.73 -1.46
C GLY A 274 -7.53 -19.28 -2.54
N ILE A 275 -8.48 -18.48 -3.02
CA ILE A 275 -9.42 -18.86 -4.08
C ILE A 275 -8.73 -18.65 -5.44
N ASP A 276 -8.59 -19.74 -6.18
CA ASP A 276 -8.04 -19.73 -7.53
C ASP A 276 -9.12 -19.36 -8.56
N ILE A 277 -8.94 -18.19 -9.17
CA ILE A 277 -9.88 -17.63 -10.16
C ILE A 277 -9.94 -18.42 -11.48
N ASP A 278 -8.98 -19.30 -11.74
CA ASP A 278 -8.97 -20.12 -12.95
C ASP A 278 -9.78 -21.41 -12.79
N THR A 279 -10.06 -21.82 -11.55
CA THR A 279 -10.67 -23.13 -11.25
C THR A 279 -11.93 -23.06 -10.40
N ASP A 280 -12.17 -21.96 -9.68
CA ASP A 280 -13.39 -21.79 -8.90
C ASP A 280 -14.56 -21.32 -9.78
N GLU A 281 -15.49 -22.23 -10.07
CA GLU A 281 -16.65 -22.00 -10.94
C GLU A 281 -17.54 -20.82 -10.49
N ARG A 282 -17.47 -20.42 -9.21
CA ARG A 282 -18.21 -19.23 -8.72
C ARG A 282 -17.74 -17.97 -9.44
N PHE A 283 -16.48 -17.92 -9.87
CA PHE A 283 -15.83 -16.73 -10.41
C PHE A 283 -15.46 -16.83 -11.90
N ILE A 284 -16.04 -17.82 -12.59
CA ILE A 284 -15.93 -18.02 -14.04
C ILE A 284 -17.31 -17.81 -14.66
N LYS A 285 -17.47 -16.78 -15.49
CA LYS A 285 -18.72 -16.45 -16.19
C LYS A 285 -18.49 -16.45 -17.68
N ASN A 286 -19.23 -17.27 -18.44
CA ASN A 286 -19.11 -17.32 -19.91
C ASN A 286 -17.64 -17.50 -20.37
N ASP A 287 -16.94 -18.45 -19.73
CA ASP A 287 -15.51 -18.74 -19.93
C ASP A 287 -14.57 -17.55 -19.67
N LYS A 288 -15.01 -16.58 -18.86
CA LYS A 288 -14.25 -15.39 -18.44
C LYS A 288 -14.02 -15.34 -16.93
N THR A 289 -12.77 -15.11 -16.55
CA THR A 289 -12.33 -15.00 -15.16
C THR A 289 -12.37 -13.54 -14.68
N VAL A 290 -12.12 -13.33 -13.39
CA VAL A 290 -11.90 -11.99 -12.83
C VAL A 290 -10.70 -11.29 -13.50
N LEU A 291 -9.66 -12.04 -13.85
CA LEU A 291 -8.49 -11.50 -14.55
C LEU A 291 -8.85 -10.99 -15.95
N ASP A 292 -9.64 -11.74 -16.73
CA ASP A 292 -10.18 -11.26 -18.02
C ASP A 292 -10.91 -9.90 -17.85
N GLY A 293 -11.70 -9.79 -16.76
CA GLY A 293 -12.44 -8.59 -16.40
C GLY A 293 -11.56 -7.37 -16.12
N ILE A 294 -10.32 -7.57 -15.65
CA ILE A 294 -9.32 -6.51 -15.46
C ILE A 294 -8.65 -6.19 -16.80
N ILE A 295 -8.17 -7.21 -17.52
CA ILE A 295 -7.37 -7.06 -18.74
C ILE A 295 -8.17 -6.41 -19.87
N LYS A 296 -9.50 -6.52 -19.91
CA LYS A 296 -10.33 -5.79 -20.90
C LYS A 296 -10.24 -4.26 -20.81
N TYR A 297 -9.78 -3.73 -19.67
CA TYR A 297 -9.52 -2.29 -19.47
C TYR A 297 -8.06 -1.91 -19.74
N GLN A 298 -7.20 -2.85 -20.09
CA GLN A 298 -5.82 -2.58 -20.45
C GLN A 298 -5.74 -2.03 -21.89
N ASN A 299 -4.97 -0.96 -22.06
CA ASN A 299 -4.59 -0.42 -23.35
C ASN A 299 -3.44 -1.23 -23.96
N LYS A 300 -3.16 -1.01 -25.25
CA LYS A 300 -2.05 -1.69 -25.94
C LYS A 300 -0.67 -1.43 -25.35
N ASP A 301 -0.49 -0.28 -24.70
CA ASP A 301 0.74 0.11 -24.01
C ASP A 301 0.82 -0.45 -22.58
N GLY A 302 -0.15 -1.26 -22.15
CA GLY A 302 -0.20 -1.83 -20.80
C GLY A 302 -0.89 -0.94 -19.78
N THR A 303 -1.08 0.37 -20.04
CA THR A 303 -1.80 1.27 -19.12
C THR A 303 -3.28 0.91 -19.01
N PHE A 304 -3.95 1.29 -17.93
CA PHE A 304 -5.38 1.01 -17.77
C PHE A 304 -6.24 2.25 -18.01
N ARG A 305 -7.44 2.02 -18.56
CA ARG A 305 -8.43 3.07 -18.82
C ARG A 305 -9.62 2.99 -17.87
N ARG A 306 -10.22 4.15 -17.60
CA ARG A 306 -11.58 4.26 -17.08
C ARG A 306 -12.45 4.85 -18.17
N ASN A 307 -13.52 4.14 -18.53
CA ASN A 307 -14.26 4.41 -19.77
C ASN A 307 -13.28 4.35 -20.97
N ASP A 308 -13.18 5.42 -21.76
CA ASP A 308 -12.35 5.47 -22.97
C ASP A 308 -11.03 6.25 -22.79
N LYS A 309 -10.62 6.51 -21.54
CA LYS A 309 -9.42 7.31 -21.25
C LYS A 309 -8.50 6.60 -20.27
N THR A 310 -7.20 6.60 -20.57
CA THR A 310 -6.16 6.19 -19.62
C THR A 310 -6.35 6.92 -18.29
N ASN A 311 -6.32 6.17 -17.20
CA ASN A 311 -6.56 6.67 -15.85
C ASN A 311 -5.52 6.09 -14.89
N LYS A 312 -4.82 7.00 -14.20
CA LYS A 312 -3.74 6.65 -13.27
C LYS A 312 -4.20 5.79 -12.10
N ILE A 313 -5.37 6.10 -11.51
CA ILE A 313 -5.92 5.35 -10.37
C ILE A 313 -6.34 3.95 -10.81
N SER A 314 -6.99 3.83 -11.97
CA SER A 314 -7.32 2.54 -12.56
C SER A 314 -6.08 1.69 -12.80
N GLY A 315 -5.00 2.31 -13.32
CA GLY A 315 -3.71 1.65 -13.48
C GLY A 315 -3.12 1.15 -12.17
N TYR A 316 -3.12 2.00 -11.13
CA TYR A 316 -2.55 1.65 -9.83
C TYR A 316 -3.28 0.50 -9.15
N GLN A 317 -4.62 0.52 -9.15
CA GLN A 317 -5.39 -0.55 -8.53
C GLN A 317 -5.35 -1.85 -9.34
N ALA A 318 -5.43 -1.77 -10.68
CA ALA A 318 -5.27 -2.95 -11.54
C ALA A 318 -3.89 -3.60 -11.33
N PHE A 319 -2.83 -2.79 -11.28
CA PHE A 319 -1.49 -3.26 -10.97
C PHE A 319 -1.40 -3.95 -9.61
N MET A 320 -1.99 -3.35 -8.56
CA MET A 320 -2.04 -3.96 -7.23
C MET A 320 -2.76 -5.33 -7.25
N GLY A 321 -3.85 -5.45 -8.00
CA GLY A 321 -4.57 -6.71 -8.19
C GLY A 321 -3.74 -7.77 -8.92
N LEU A 322 -3.02 -7.38 -9.98
CA LEU A 322 -2.09 -8.28 -10.69
C LEU A 322 -0.96 -8.76 -9.77
N VAL A 323 -0.38 -7.86 -8.96
CA VAL A 323 0.65 -8.23 -7.98
C VAL A 323 0.09 -9.18 -6.91
N ALA A 324 -1.12 -8.97 -6.42
CA ALA A 324 -1.75 -9.89 -5.47
C ALA A 324 -1.93 -11.29 -6.07
N TYR A 325 -2.35 -11.37 -7.34
CA TYR A 325 -2.50 -12.64 -8.05
C TYR A 325 -1.15 -13.31 -8.34
N ASP A 326 -0.13 -12.56 -8.75
CA ASP A 326 1.24 -13.08 -8.90
C ASP A 326 1.77 -13.69 -7.59
N ARG A 327 1.56 -13.00 -6.47
CA ARG A 327 1.94 -13.51 -5.14
C ARG A 327 1.22 -14.80 -4.80
N PHE A 328 -0.08 -14.88 -5.09
CA PHE A 328 -0.89 -16.08 -4.86
C PHE A 328 -0.40 -17.28 -5.69
N VAL A 329 -0.20 -17.13 -7.00
CA VAL A 329 0.28 -18.23 -7.88
C VAL A 329 1.70 -18.69 -7.50
N ASN A 330 2.55 -17.77 -7.02
CA ASN A 330 3.88 -18.07 -6.48
C ASN A 330 3.85 -18.58 -5.03
N LYS A 331 2.67 -18.74 -4.44
CA LYS A 331 2.45 -19.19 -3.05
C LYS A 331 3.19 -18.32 -2.02
N LYS A 332 3.35 -17.03 -2.31
CA LYS A 332 3.87 -16.03 -1.37
C LYS A 332 2.74 -15.56 -0.46
N ARG A 333 3.08 -14.84 0.60
CA ARG A 333 2.07 -14.21 1.47
C ARG A 333 1.13 -13.29 0.70
N SER A 334 -0.09 -13.09 1.21
CA SER A 334 -1.04 -12.13 0.63
C SER A 334 -0.43 -10.72 0.53
N ILE A 335 -1.03 -9.83 -0.27
CA ILE A 335 -0.39 -8.55 -0.56
C ILE A 335 -0.19 -7.66 0.69
N TYR A 336 -1.10 -7.74 1.66
CA TYR A 336 -1.02 -6.97 2.91
C TYR A 336 -0.38 -7.73 4.08
N ASP A 337 -0.12 -9.03 3.94
CA ASP A 337 0.67 -9.78 4.92
C ASP A 337 2.17 -9.53 4.67
N LEU A 338 2.72 -8.58 5.43
CA LEU A 338 4.09 -8.08 5.33
C LEU A 338 5.06 -8.82 6.27
N LYS A 339 4.60 -9.88 6.95
CA LYS A 339 5.48 -10.76 7.72
C LYS A 339 6.57 -11.34 6.79
N PRO A 340 7.74 -11.74 7.33
CA PRO A 340 8.74 -12.48 6.55
C PRO A 340 8.11 -13.69 5.87
N GLU A 341 8.44 -13.96 4.60
CA GLU A 341 7.88 -15.08 3.84
C GLU A 341 7.99 -16.40 4.61
N ILE A 342 6.94 -17.24 4.52
CA ILE A 342 6.89 -18.54 5.18
C ILE A 342 8.08 -19.38 4.72
N ASP A 343 8.82 -19.95 5.67
CA ASP A 343 9.97 -20.79 5.34
C ASP A 343 9.54 -22.02 4.53
N SER A 344 10.46 -22.52 3.71
CA SER A 344 10.15 -23.62 2.77
C SER A 344 9.58 -24.87 3.43
N LYS A 345 10.00 -25.20 4.66
CA LYS A 345 9.56 -26.41 5.35
C LYS A 345 8.13 -26.25 5.86
N LEU A 346 7.81 -25.11 6.48
CA LEU A 346 6.45 -24.83 6.92
C LEU A 346 5.50 -24.72 5.73
N LYS A 347 5.94 -24.10 4.62
CA LYS A 347 5.17 -24.03 3.36
C LYS A 347 4.87 -25.42 2.80
N GLU A 348 5.82 -26.35 2.82
CA GLU A 348 5.60 -27.75 2.43
C GLU A 348 4.57 -28.45 3.35
N GLU A 349 4.66 -28.25 4.67
CA GLU A 349 3.72 -28.84 5.62
C GLU A 349 2.29 -28.32 5.42
N ILE A 350 2.11 -27.00 5.25
CA ILE A 350 0.81 -26.39 4.96
C ILE A 350 0.21 -26.99 3.68
N ASN A 351 0.99 -27.06 2.59
CA ASN A 351 0.51 -27.61 1.32
C ASN A 351 0.16 -29.11 1.43
N SER A 352 0.98 -29.88 2.14
CA SER A 352 0.73 -31.31 2.40
C SER A 352 -0.55 -31.51 3.22
N LEU A 353 -0.79 -30.64 4.21
CA LEU A 353 -2.00 -30.66 5.02
C LEU A 353 -3.23 -30.31 4.18
N ILE A 354 -3.18 -29.24 3.38
CA ILE A 354 -4.26 -28.86 2.45
C ILE A 354 -4.61 -30.03 1.53
N PHE A 355 -3.60 -30.68 0.94
CA PHE A 355 -3.82 -31.84 0.08
C PHE A 355 -4.52 -32.98 0.83
N ALA A 356 -4.05 -33.33 2.03
CA ALA A 356 -4.64 -34.40 2.84
C ALA A 356 -6.08 -34.09 3.31
N ILE A 357 -6.40 -32.82 3.55
CA ILE A 357 -7.76 -32.40 3.92
C ILE A 357 -8.76 -32.66 2.78
N LYS A 358 -8.35 -32.66 1.50
CA LYS A 358 -9.28 -32.91 0.37
C LYS A 358 -10.00 -34.26 0.45
N ASP A 359 -9.38 -35.25 1.09
CA ASP A 359 -9.94 -36.59 1.25
C ASP A 359 -10.64 -36.79 2.61
N ALA A 360 -10.86 -35.72 3.40
CA ALA A 360 -11.37 -35.81 4.76
C ALA A 360 -12.70 -36.59 4.88
N ASP A 361 -13.60 -36.46 3.89
CA ASP A 361 -14.87 -37.19 3.82
C ASP A 361 -14.72 -38.72 3.87
N ASN A 362 -13.55 -39.23 3.45
CA ASN A 362 -13.26 -40.66 3.34
C ASN A 362 -12.39 -41.19 4.50
N LEU A 363 -12.00 -40.32 5.44
CA LEU A 363 -11.10 -40.70 6.53
C LEU A 363 -11.86 -41.33 7.70
N SER A 364 -11.15 -42.21 8.43
CA SER A 364 -11.61 -42.66 9.74
C SER A 364 -11.51 -41.53 10.78
N ILE A 365 -12.19 -41.69 11.92
CA ILE A 365 -12.06 -40.78 13.08
C ILE A 365 -10.59 -40.52 13.43
N SER A 366 -9.77 -41.58 13.49
CA SER A 366 -8.33 -41.43 13.78
C SER A 366 -7.58 -40.64 12.69
N GLY A 367 -8.00 -40.75 11.43
CA GLY A 367 -7.47 -39.94 10.34
C GLY A 367 -7.82 -38.46 10.48
N LEU A 368 -9.06 -38.14 10.83
CA LEU A 368 -9.51 -36.77 11.08
C LEU A 368 -8.79 -36.14 12.29
N GLU A 369 -8.63 -36.90 13.39
CA GLU A 369 -7.86 -36.47 14.56
C GLU A 369 -6.40 -36.18 14.21
N GLN A 370 -5.78 -37.00 13.34
CA GLN A 370 -4.42 -36.75 12.86
C GLN A 370 -4.33 -35.45 12.03
N LEU A 371 -5.31 -35.18 11.16
CA LEU A 371 -5.35 -33.90 10.43
C LEU A 371 -5.53 -32.70 11.38
N LEU A 372 -6.39 -32.83 12.39
CA LEU A 372 -6.56 -31.78 13.40
C LEU A 372 -5.27 -31.53 14.19
N LEU A 373 -4.54 -32.59 14.57
CA LEU A 373 -3.24 -32.45 15.23
C LEU A 373 -2.22 -31.73 14.35
N ARG A 374 -2.15 -32.08 13.06
CA ARG A 374 -1.27 -31.38 12.10
C ARG A 374 -1.63 -29.90 11.97
N TYR A 375 -2.92 -29.58 11.87
CA TYR A 375 -3.39 -28.20 11.84
C TYR A 375 -2.98 -27.41 13.09
N LYS A 376 -3.12 -28.01 14.29
CA LYS A 376 -2.71 -27.38 15.55
C LYS A 376 -1.21 -27.09 15.64
N LEU A 377 -0.38 -27.90 14.96
CA LEU A 377 1.07 -27.71 14.90
C LEU A 377 1.50 -26.57 13.96
N ILE A 378 0.64 -26.12 13.05
CA ILE A 378 0.87 -24.89 12.28
C ILE A 378 0.80 -23.69 13.25
N PRO A 379 1.77 -22.75 13.22
CA PRO A 379 1.71 -21.53 14.03
C PRO A 379 0.40 -20.78 13.79
N GLY A 380 -0.18 -20.18 14.86
CA GLY A 380 -1.52 -19.58 14.80
C GLY A 380 -1.67 -18.53 13.69
N SER A 381 -0.68 -17.67 13.55
CA SER A 381 -0.57 -16.62 12.52
C SER A 381 -0.44 -17.11 11.08
N GLU A 382 -0.21 -18.42 10.88
CA GLU A 382 -0.04 -19.04 9.56
C GLU A 382 -1.21 -19.98 9.20
N ARG A 383 -2.13 -20.22 10.14
CA ARG A 383 -3.25 -21.16 9.93
C ARG A 383 -4.26 -20.66 8.91
N ASN A 384 -4.32 -19.36 8.65
CA ASN A 384 -5.13 -18.77 7.57
C ASN A 384 -4.73 -19.29 6.18
N TYR A 385 -3.47 -19.68 5.99
CA TYR A 385 -2.99 -20.28 4.74
C TYR A 385 -3.44 -21.74 4.54
N VAL A 386 -4.02 -22.40 5.55
CA VAL A 386 -4.70 -23.70 5.37
C VAL A 386 -6.12 -23.44 4.84
N TYR A 387 -6.21 -23.02 3.59
CA TYR A 387 -7.43 -22.45 2.98
C TYR A 387 -8.67 -23.36 3.02
N ASN A 388 -8.49 -24.68 3.11
CA ASN A 388 -9.58 -25.66 3.17
C ASN A 388 -9.86 -26.19 4.59
N PHE A 389 -9.41 -25.52 5.64
CA PHE A 389 -9.67 -25.92 7.03
C PHE A 389 -11.16 -26.13 7.32
N SER A 390 -12.05 -25.31 6.74
CA SER A 390 -13.51 -25.48 6.90
C SER A 390 -14.03 -26.87 6.50
N HIS A 391 -13.43 -27.50 5.48
CA HIS A 391 -13.79 -28.85 5.06
C HIS A 391 -13.38 -29.90 6.11
N LEU A 392 -12.20 -29.72 6.74
CA LEU A 392 -11.78 -30.54 7.88
C LEU A 392 -12.71 -30.32 9.08
N TYR A 393 -13.01 -29.06 9.42
CA TYR A 393 -13.89 -28.70 10.54
C TYR A 393 -15.28 -29.36 10.41
N ASN A 394 -15.91 -29.26 9.24
CA ASN A 394 -17.21 -29.88 8.98
C ASN A 394 -17.17 -31.39 9.20
N ASN A 395 -16.13 -32.07 8.70
CA ASN A 395 -15.96 -33.51 8.89
C ASN A 395 -15.72 -33.89 10.36
N LEU A 396 -14.94 -33.09 11.11
CA LEU A 396 -14.74 -33.29 12.56
C LEU A 396 -16.07 -33.16 13.31
N THR A 397 -16.84 -32.10 13.04
CA THR A 397 -18.14 -31.85 13.69
C THR A 397 -19.17 -32.93 13.35
N MET A 398 -19.26 -33.37 12.09
CA MET A 398 -20.16 -34.46 11.69
C MET A 398 -19.86 -35.78 12.41
N ASN A 399 -18.60 -36.00 12.81
CA ASN A 399 -18.16 -37.16 13.57
C ASN A 399 -18.14 -36.92 15.10
N ASN A 400 -18.69 -35.80 15.59
CA ASN A 400 -18.72 -35.40 17.01
C ASN A 400 -17.32 -35.31 17.64
N ILE A 401 -16.30 -34.94 16.87
CA ILE A 401 -14.95 -34.71 17.37
C ILE A 401 -14.85 -33.26 17.82
N GLU A 402 -14.49 -33.04 19.08
CA GLU A 402 -14.36 -31.70 19.65
C GLU A 402 -13.15 -30.96 19.06
N VAL A 403 -13.38 -29.72 18.61
CA VAL A 403 -12.34 -28.87 18.01
C VAL A 403 -12.02 -27.72 18.94
N VAL A 404 -10.93 -27.86 19.69
CA VAL A 404 -10.36 -26.78 20.52
C VAL A 404 -9.07 -26.30 19.89
N ILE A 405 -9.04 -25.04 19.45
CA ILE A 405 -7.89 -24.39 18.82
C ILE A 405 -7.56 -23.14 19.63
N GLU A 406 -6.31 -22.99 20.04
CA GLU A 406 -5.83 -21.75 20.67
C GLU A 406 -5.62 -20.70 19.58
N GLU A 407 -6.23 -19.54 19.75
CA GLU A 407 -6.00 -18.37 18.91
C GLU A 407 -4.65 -17.74 19.30
N ALA A 408 -3.79 -17.52 18.32
CA ALA A 408 -2.51 -16.86 18.51
C ALA A 408 -2.28 -15.91 17.34
N TYR A 409 -2.34 -14.61 17.64
CA TYR A 409 -2.19 -13.52 16.66
C TYR A 409 -0.85 -12.80 16.78
N ASN A 410 0.05 -13.26 17.66
CA ASN A 410 1.31 -12.61 17.95
C ASN A 410 2.49 -13.55 17.72
N ASP A 411 3.38 -13.15 16.83
CA ASP A 411 4.61 -13.87 16.49
C ASP A 411 5.88 -13.23 17.10
N ASN A 412 5.74 -12.18 17.93
CA ASN A 412 6.83 -11.35 18.46
C ASN A 412 7.82 -10.91 17.37
N LEU A 413 7.29 -10.55 16.19
CA LEU A 413 8.12 -10.16 15.06
C LEU A 413 8.80 -8.82 15.35
N VAL A 414 10.09 -8.75 15.02
CA VAL A 414 10.88 -7.53 15.15
C VAL A 414 11.28 -7.07 13.77
N ILE A 415 10.97 -5.81 13.46
CA ILE A 415 11.47 -5.15 12.27
C ILE A 415 12.94 -4.79 12.53
N VAL A 416 13.85 -5.57 11.96
CA VAL A 416 15.28 -5.34 12.10
C VAL A 416 15.71 -4.26 11.10
N ASN A 417 16.29 -3.17 11.61
CA ASN A 417 16.96 -2.21 10.75
C ASN A 417 18.28 -2.82 10.28
N GLU A 418 18.39 -3.13 9.00
CA GLU A 418 19.65 -3.61 8.43
C GLU A 418 20.69 -2.48 8.37
N GLU A 419 21.89 -2.75 8.89
CA GLU A 419 23.04 -1.88 8.67
C GLU A 419 23.45 -1.95 7.19
N ILE A 420 23.34 -0.82 6.50
CA ILE A 420 23.76 -0.71 5.11
C ILE A 420 25.26 -0.44 5.07
N SER A 421 25.99 -1.15 4.22
CA SER A 421 27.41 -0.91 4.02
C SER A 421 27.65 0.50 3.50
N VAL A 422 28.46 1.29 4.24
CA VAL A 422 28.85 2.64 3.82
C VAL A 422 30.26 2.61 3.25
N THR A 423 30.41 3.10 2.02
CA THR A 423 31.68 3.14 1.30
C THR A 423 32.42 4.46 1.52
N LYS A 424 33.71 4.49 1.17
CA LYS A 424 34.48 5.74 1.15
C LYS A 424 33.91 6.76 0.16
N GLU A 425 33.32 6.31 -0.95
CA GLU A 425 32.72 7.21 -1.92
C GLU A 425 31.43 7.84 -1.41
N ASP A 426 30.62 7.09 -0.65
CA ASP A 426 29.46 7.65 0.04
C ASP A 426 29.87 8.80 0.98
N ILE A 427 30.93 8.60 1.76
CA ILE A 427 31.48 9.64 2.65
C ILE A 427 31.98 10.85 1.85
N ASN A 428 32.69 10.62 0.74
CA ASN A 428 33.14 11.71 -0.13
C ASN A 428 31.97 12.53 -0.69
N ASN A 429 30.88 11.87 -1.08
CA ASN A 429 29.68 12.52 -1.58
C ASN A 429 28.98 13.32 -0.48
N ILE A 430 28.82 12.76 0.72
CA ILE A 430 28.29 13.48 1.89
C ILE A 430 29.12 14.75 2.16
N VAL A 431 30.45 14.65 2.15
CA VAL A 431 31.33 15.81 2.37
C VAL A 431 31.14 16.89 1.29
N LYS A 432 30.98 16.51 0.01
CA LYS A 432 30.70 17.45 -1.08
C LYS A 432 29.35 18.14 -0.86
N LEU A 433 28.31 17.36 -0.52
CA LEU A 433 26.95 17.85 -0.28
C LEU A 433 26.89 18.82 0.89
N VAL A 434 27.52 18.49 2.01
CA VAL A 434 27.57 19.35 3.21
C VAL A 434 28.33 20.65 2.95
N LYS A 435 29.37 20.62 2.11
CA LYS A 435 30.19 21.80 1.80
C LYS A 435 29.46 22.83 0.96
N ASN A 436 28.59 22.39 0.05
CA ASN A 436 27.85 23.26 -0.86
C ASN A 436 26.42 22.75 -1.06
N PRO A 437 25.57 22.84 -0.02
CA PRO A 437 24.23 22.28 -0.07
C PRO A 437 23.35 23.13 -0.98
N LYS A 438 22.53 22.47 -1.80
CA LYS A 438 21.58 23.11 -2.73
C LYS A 438 20.23 22.41 -2.69
N ILE A 439 19.19 23.12 -3.12
CA ILE A 439 17.84 22.56 -3.22
C ILE A 439 17.81 21.30 -4.10
N GLU A 440 18.59 21.26 -5.19
CA GLU A 440 18.65 20.08 -6.05
C GLU A 440 19.22 18.85 -5.35
N ASN A 441 20.02 19.04 -4.32
CA ASN A 441 20.65 17.95 -3.59
C ASN A 441 19.79 17.40 -2.46
N PHE A 442 18.63 17.99 -2.17
CA PHE A 442 17.80 17.61 -1.01
C PHE A 442 17.55 16.10 -0.94
N TYR A 443 17.09 15.51 -2.04
CA TYR A 443 16.75 14.08 -2.09
C TYR A 443 17.98 13.19 -1.95
N GLU A 444 19.10 13.56 -2.58
CA GLU A 444 20.38 12.85 -2.43
C GLU A 444 20.89 12.92 -0.99
N MET A 445 20.72 14.05 -0.31
CA MET A 445 21.08 14.21 1.09
C MET A 445 20.19 13.35 2.00
N VAL A 446 18.88 13.27 1.75
CA VAL A 446 17.96 12.37 2.47
C VAL A 446 18.33 10.90 2.25
N TYR A 447 18.66 10.50 1.03
CA TYR A 447 19.20 9.16 0.75
C TYR A 447 20.42 8.85 1.63
N TYR A 448 21.39 9.76 1.68
CA TYR A 448 22.58 9.56 2.49
C TYR A 448 22.31 9.60 3.99
N GLN A 449 21.34 10.40 4.45
CA GLN A 449 20.91 10.44 5.85
C GLN A 449 20.43 9.06 6.30
N GLU A 450 19.59 8.38 5.51
CA GLU A 450 19.18 7.01 5.84
C GLU A 450 20.32 6.02 5.72
N LYS A 451 21.11 6.09 4.65
CA LYS A 451 22.22 5.16 4.42
C LYS A 451 23.21 5.13 5.59
N ILE A 452 23.49 6.29 6.21
CA ILE A 452 24.46 6.39 7.31
C ILE A 452 23.82 6.29 8.70
N ARG A 453 22.49 6.28 8.81
CA ARG A 453 21.76 6.39 10.09
C ARG A 453 22.29 5.42 11.14
N PHE A 454 22.34 4.13 10.80
CA PHE A 454 22.80 3.05 11.69
C PHE A 454 24.29 2.70 11.51
N SER A 455 25.03 3.44 10.67
CA SER A 455 26.45 3.17 10.45
C SER A 455 27.34 3.65 11.61
N ASN A 456 28.55 3.10 11.71
CA ASN A 456 29.59 3.54 12.65
C ASN A 456 30.34 4.83 12.22
N ILE A 457 29.78 5.63 11.30
CA ILE A 457 30.38 6.89 10.88
C ILE A 457 30.42 7.89 12.04
N ASP A 458 31.46 8.72 12.05
CA ASP A 458 31.65 9.84 12.97
C ASP A 458 30.37 10.69 13.13
N GLY A 459 29.99 10.90 14.40
CA GLY A 459 28.76 11.62 14.75
C GLY A 459 28.73 13.05 14.23
N ASN A 460 29.87 13.75 14.10
CA ASN A 460 29.88 15.10 13.56
C ASN A 460 29.51 15.13 12.07
N THR A 461 29.86 14.09 11.31
CA THR A 461 29.45 13.97 9.91
C THR A 461 27.93 13.82 9.78
N LYS A 462 27.32 13.00 10.63
CA LYS A 462 25.86 12.82 10.68
C LYS A 462 25.16 14.14 11.05
N ILE A 463 25.60 14.77 12.16
CA ILE A 463 25.05 16.05 12.63
C ILE A 463 25.13 17.13 11.55
N ARG A 464 26.28 17.28 10.88
CA ARG A 464 26.43 18.27 9.81
C ARG A 464 25.52 17.99 8.61
N LEU A 465 25.31 16.72 8.25
CA LEU A 465 24.39 16.35 7.18
C LEU A 465 22.96 16.74 7.58
N ASP A 466 22.52 16.39 8.78
CA ASP A 466 21.19 16.72 9.31
C ASP A 466 20.95 18.24 9.32
N GLU A 467 21.94 19.01 9.81
CA GLU A 467 21.91 20.48 9.78
C GLU A 467 21.71 21.02 8.37
N LYS A 468 22.45 20.51 7.38
CA LYS A 468 22.33 20.97 5.99
C LYS A 468 21.02 20.53 5.34
N ILE A 469 20.50 19.35 5.66
CA ILE A 469 19.18 18.91 5.21
C ILE A 469 18.11 19.88 5.71
N ASN A 470 18.13 20.24 7.00
CA ASN A 470 17.17 21.16 7.58
C ASN A 470 17.24 22.56 6.93
N ILE A 471 18.45 23.09 6.69
CA ILE A 471 18.63 24.37 5.97
C ILE A 471 18.03 24.29 4.56
N ILE A 472 18.35 23.25 3.79
CA ILE A 472 17.87 23.12 2.41
C ILE A 472 16.37 22.89 2.34
N LYS A 473 15.81 22.18 3.31
CA LYS A 473 14.37 21.99 3.45
C LYS A 473 13.66 23.31 3.72
N GLU A 474 14.17 24.13 4.64
CA GLU A 474 13.63 25.46 4.92
C GLU A 474 13.71 26.35 3.66
N GLU A 475 14.86 26.34 2.96
CA GLU A 475 15.04 27.07 1.70
C GLU A 475 14.06 26.63 0.62
N LYS A 476 13.83 25.33 0.48
CA LYS A 476 12.84 24.78 -0.46
C LYS A 476 11.42 25.25 -0.13
N ASN A 477 11.07 25.28 1.15
CA ASN A 477 9.76 25.79 1.60
C ASN A 477 9.63 27.30 1.33
N LYS A 478 10.68 28.10 1.58
CA LYS A 478 10.69 29.53 1.25
C LYS A 478 10.49 29.75 -0.25
N VAL A 479 11.17 28.97 -1.10
CA VAL A 479 11.01 29.04 -2.56
C VAL A 479 9.57 28.73 -2.98
N LEU A 480 8.96 27.69 -2.41
CA LEU A 480 7.57 27.32 -2.70
C LEU A 480 6.60 28.46 -2.32
N VAL A 481 6.66 28.91 -1.07
CA VAL A 481 5.79 29.99 -0.55
C VAL A 481 5.98 31.27 -1.35
N LEU A 482 7.23 31.60 -1.72
CA LEU A 482 7.51 32.80 -2.49
C LEU A 482 6.91 32.74 -3.89
N ASN A 483 6.99 31.60 -4.59
CA ASN A 483 6.36 31.44 -5.89
C ASN A 483 4.83 31.55 -5.80
N GLU A 484 4.20 30.96 -4.78
CA GLU A 484 2.75 31.11 -4.54
C GLU A 484 2.36 32.58 -4.30
N LEU A 485 3.12 33.30 -3.47
CA LEU A 485 2.88 34.72 -3.22
C LEU A 485 3.04 35.57 -4.48
N ILE A 486 4.02 35.27 -5.35
CA ILE A 486 4.18 35.95 -6.63
C ILE A 486 2.96 35.71 -7.52
N GLU A 487 2.48 34.47 -7.61
CA GLU A 487 1.27 34.15 -8.40
C GLU A 487 0.00 34.84 -7.87
N ASP A 488 -0.14 34.98 -6.55
CA ASP A 488 -1.22 35.76 -5.93
C ASP A 488 -1.07 37.26 -6.24
N TYR A 489 0.13 37.82 -6.07
CA TYR A 489 0.40 39.23 -6.35
C TYR A 489 0.12 39.58 -7.82
N LEU A 490 0.50 38.72 -8.77
CA LEU A 490 0.22 38.92 -10.19
C LEU A 490 -1.28 38.89 -10.54
N ARG A 491 -2.13 38.39 -9.63
CA ARG A 491 -3.60 38.42 -9.77
C ARG A 491 -4.24 39.62 -9.10
N GLU A 492 -3.72 40.04 -7.94
CA GLU A 492 -4.40 41.00 -7.05
C GLU A 492 -3.73 42.38 -7.00
N GLU A 493 -2.47 42.49 -7.42
CA GLU A 493 -1.64 43.71 -7.40
C GLU A 493 -1.59 44.41 -6.02
N ASP A 494 -1.54 43.64 -4.92
CA ASP A 494 -1.43 44.17 -3.55
C ASP A 494 0.01 44.61 -3.21
N GLU A 495 0.20 45.90 -2.96
CA GLU A 495 1.51 46.49 -2.59
C GLU A 495 2.03 45.98 -1.23
N ILE A 496 1.18 45.55 -0.29
CA ILE A 496 1.64 44.95 0.99
C ILE A 496 2.30 43.59 0.72
N GLN A 497 1.70 42.81 -0.19
CA GLN A 497 2.21 41.50 -0.58
C GLN A 497 3.55 41.61 -1.31
N LYS A 498 3.73 42.67 -2.11
CA LYS A 498 4.97 42.97 -2.83
C LYS A 498 6.17 43.17 -1.92
N GLU A 499 6.04 43.91 -0.81
CA GLU A 499 7.13 44.11 0.15
C GLU A 499 7.55 42.78 0.80
N ALA A 500 6.58 41.95 1.18
CA ALA A 500 6.83 40.62 1.74
C ALA A 500 7.57 39.69 0.76
N ILE A 501 7.19 39.71 -0.52
CA ILE A 501 7.87 38.96 -1.60
C ILE A 501 9.33 39.40 -1.73
N ILE A 502 9.59 40.71 -1.73
CA ILE A 502 10.95 41.25 -1.88
C ILE A 502 11.83 40.83 -0.70
N ASP A 503 11.32 40.87 0.53
CA ASP A 503 12.10 40.51 1.70
C ASP A 503 12.37 39.01 1.79
N LEU A 504 11.37 38.17 1.48
CA LEU A 504 11.57 36.72 1.35
C LEU A 504 12.61 36.38 0.27
N TYR A 505 12.56 37.04 -0.89
CA TYR A 505 13.55 36.83 -1.95
C TYR A 505 14.98 37.23 -1.53
N LYS A 506 15.12 38.28 -0.69
CA LYS A 506 16.43 38.68 -0.17
C LYS A 506 17.00 37.62 0.76
N ASP A 507 16.16 37.03 1.61
CA ASP A 507 16.53 36.03 2.62
C ASP A 507 16.98 34.68 2.02
N LEU A 508 16.52 34.34 0.81
CA LEU A 508 16.94 33.12 0.11
C LEU A 508 18.46 33.04 -0.10
N LEU A 509 19.01 31.84 0.01
CA LEU A 509 20.37 31.55 -0.43
C LEU A 509 20.56 31.91 -1.90
N LYS A 510 21.76 32.36 -2.25
CA LYS A 510 22.10 32.82 -3.61
C LYS A 510 21.69 31.82 -4.69
N ASP A 511 21.99 30.54 -4.47
CA ASP A 511 21.66 29.47 -5.42
C ASP A 511 20.17 29.12 -5.43
N SER A 512 19.42 29.36 -4.35
CA SER A 512 17.98 29.12 -4.27
C SER A 512 17.18 30.10 -5.14
N LYS A 513 17.68 31.34 -5.31
CA LYS A 513 16.99 32.42 -6.05
C LYS A 513 16.65 32.08 -7.50
N LYS A 514 17.43 31.19 -8.13
CA LYS A 514 17.18 30.74 -9.51
C LYS A 514 15.89 29.91 -9.68
N HIS A 515 15.30 29.43 -8.57
CA HIS A 515 14.05 28.68 -8.56
C HIS A 515 12.81 29.59 -8.41
N ILE A 516 13.01 30.90 -8.28
CA ILE A 516 11.91 31.86 -8.22
C ILE A 516 11.49 32.23 -9.64
N ILE A 517 10.20 32.12 -9.90
CA ILE A 517 9.59 32.32 -11.22
C ILE A 517 8.92 33.69 -11.24
N LEU A 518 9.13 34.47 -12.31
CA LEU A 518 8.49 35.78 -12.54
C LEU A 518 8.78 36.84 -11.45
N TYR A 519 9.89 36.73 -10.73
CA TYR A 519 10.26 37.73 -9.72
C TYR A 519 10.48 39.12 -10.32
N GLU A 520 10.94 39.19 -11.58
CA GLU A 520 11.14 40.42 -12.33
C GLU A 520 9.87 41.27 -12.47
N GLU A 521 8.69 40.64 -12.48
CA GLU A 521 7.39 41.32 -12.56
C GLU A 521 7.03 42.01 -11.23
N VAL A 522 7.56 41.51 -10.10
CA VAL A 522 7.36 42.11 -8.78
C VAL A 522 8.36 43.23 -8.50
N ASN A 523 9.61 43.08 -8.94
CA ASN A 523 10.67 44.08 -8.72
C ASN A 523 11.54 44.33 -9.98
N PRO A 524 11.04 45.13 -10.94
CA PRO A 524 11.72 45.37 -12.22
C PRO A 524 13.09 46.07 -12.06
N SER A 525 13.25 46.87 -11.00
CA SER A 525 14.46 47.65 -10.71
C SER A 525 15.70 46.82 -10.37
N ASN A 526 15.54 45.55 -9.98
CA ASN A 526 16.64 44.69 -9.54
C ASN A 526 17.24 43.80 -10.66
N PHE A 527 16.72 43.86 -11.89
CA PHE A 527 17.10 42.94 -12.98
C PHE A 527 17.95 43.58 -14.09
N PHE A 528 18.70 44.64 -13.78
CA PHE A 528 19.82 45.09 -14.60
C PHE A 528 21.15 44.52 -14.07
N ASN A 529 21.32 43.19 -14.08
CA ASN A 529 22.63 42.58 -14.37
C ASN A 529 22.58 41.05 -14.56
N GLU A 530 23.13 40.67 -15.71
CA GLU A 530 23.61 39.36 -16.19
C GLU A 530 22.61 38.20 -16.46
N ARG A 531 22.34 38.05 -17.76
CA ARG A 531 21.86 36.86 -18.52
C ARG A 531 20.44 36.37 -18.25
N ASN A 532 19.51 36.73 -19.14
CA ASN A 532 18.72 35.78 -19.95
C ASN A 532 17.70 36.48 -20.89
N LEU A 533 18.19 37.12 -21.96
CA LEU A 533 17.35 37.57 -23.09
C LEU A 533 16.90 36.42 -24.02
N ILE A 534 17.44 35.20 -23.83
CA ILE A 534 17.18 34.05 -24.71
C ILE A 534 16.09 33.12 -24.13
N ILE A 535 15.94 33.04 -22.80
CA ILE A 535 14.92 32.20 -22.16
C ILE A 535 13.55 32.92 -22.11
N GLY A 536 13.54 34.24 -21.88
CA GLY A 536 12.32 35.04 -21.92
C GLY A 536 11.62 35.00 -23.28
N PHE A 537 12.37 35.00 -24.39
CA PHE A 537 11.79 34.89 -25.73
C PHE A 537 11.19 33.50 -26.03
N LEU A 538 11.77 32.42 -25.47
CA LEU A 538 11.25 31.06 -25.63
C LEU A 538 9.98 30.81 -24.81
N LEU A 539 9.86 31.40 -23.62
CA LEU A 539 8.66 31.33 -22.78
C LEU A 539 7.53 32.24 -23.32
N ILE A 540 7.85 33.44 -23.81
CA ILE A 540 6.86 34.31 -24.48
C ILE A 540 6.31 33.65 -25.76
N ALA A 541 7.12 32.90 -26.50
CA ALA A 541 6.66 32.12 -27.65
C ALA A 541 5.75 30.94 -27.24
N LEU A 542 6.04 30.25 -26.14
CA LEU A 542 5.21 29.16 -25.59
C LEU A 542 3.87 29.68 -25.06
N ILE A 543 3.87 30.80 -24.33
CA ILE A 543 2.66 31.43 -23.78
C ILE A 543 1.78 32.02 -24.89
N SER A 544 2.37 32.59 -25.95
CA SER A 544 1.60 33.09 -27.09
C SER A 544 1.02 31.97 -27.96
N VAL A 545 1.72 30.83 -28.12
CA VAL A 545 1.15 29.63 -28.76
C VAL A 545 -0.02 29.05 -27.94
N PHE A 546 0.10 29.00 -26.60
CA PHE A 546 -0.97 28.53 -25.72
C PHE A 546 -2.18 29.47 -25.71
N SER A 547 -1.95 30.78 -25.74
CA SER A 547 -2.99 31.84 -25.80
C SER A 547 -3.74 31.85 -27.13
N ILE A 548 -3.06 31.61 -28.25
CA ILE A 548 -3.71 31.47 -29.58
C ILE A 548 -4.53 30.18 -29.64
N PHE A 549 -4.10 29.11 -28.96
CA PHE A 549 -4.81 27.84 -28.89
C PHE A 549 -6.09 27.93 -28.04
N THR A 550 -6.02 28.57 -26.87
CA THR A 550 -7.19 28.83 -26.01
C THR A 550 -8.18 29.79 -26.68
N LEU A 551 -7.72 30.84 -27.35
CA LEU A 551 -8.60 31.75 -28.12
C LEU A 551 -9.28 31.04 -29.30
N ARG A 552 -8.61 30.09 -29.98
CA ARG A 552 -9.23 29.24 -31.03
C ARG A 552 -10.27 28.27 -30.47
N ILE A 553 -10.05 27.70 -29.29
CA ILE A 553 -11.00 26.82 -28.61
C ILE A 553 -12.24 27.61 -28.15
N ILE A 554 -12.05 28.81 -27.61
CA ILE A 554 -13.15 29.70 -27.19
C ILE A 554 -13.96 30.18 -28.41
N LYS A 555 -13.31 30.50 -29.53
CA LYS A 555 -14.00 30.92 -30.78
C LYS A 555 -14.75 29.76 -31.47
N ARG A 556 -14.29 28.52 -31.33
CA ARG A 556 -15.01 27.31 -31.80
C ARG A 556 -16.20 26.94 -30.91
N LYS A 557 -16.14 27.20 -29.61
CA LYS A 557 -17.28 27.00 -28.69
C LYS A 557 -18.38 28.08 -28.81
N ARG A 558 -18.05 29.25 -29.37
CA ARG A 558 -19.03 30.33 -29.64
C ARG A 558 -19.79 30.18 -30.97
N ASN A 559 -19.34 29.30 -31.87
CA ASN A 559 -19.95 29.07 -33.19
C ASN A 559 -20.49 27.63 -33.35
N LYS A 560 -20.88 26.97 -32.25
CA LYS A 560 -21.62 25.72 -32.27
C LYS A 560 -22.85 25.83 -31.39
#